data_AF-A0A7C5VEQ5-F1
#
_entry.id   AF-A0A7C5VEQ5-F1
#
_cell.length_a   1.000
_cell.length_b   1.000
_cell.length_c   1.000
_cell.angle_alpha   90.00
_cell.angle_beta   90.00
_cell.angle_gamma   90.00
#
_symmetry.space_group_name_H-M   'P 1'
#
loop_
_entity.id
_entity.type
_entity.pdbx_description
1 polymer ?
#
loop_
_entity_poly.entity_id
_entity_poly.type
_entity_poly.pdbx_seq_one_letter_code
_entity_poly.pdbx_strand_id
1 'polypeptide(L)' 'MTEFAKANAFPLAVLAGGLYLGLGRVKNLREGKGCPKCETAQAVVAFALAAWAGWELWRAYQA' A
#
# COMPACT_ATOMS: atom_id res chain seq x y z
N MET A 1 14.40 16.45 4.21
CA MET A 1 13.93 15.13 3.76
C MET A 1 14.05 14.07 4.85
N THR A 2 15.21 13.94 5.51
CA THR A 2 15.44 12.91 6.54
C THR A 2 14.53 13.03 7.77
N GLU A 3 14.28 14.25 8.27
CA GLU A 3 13.36 14.48 9.40
C GLU A 3 11.90 14.13 9.06
N PHE A 4 11.44 14.50 7.86
CA PHE A 4 10.10 14.13 7.37
C PHE A 4 9.95 12.61 7.26
N ALA A 5 10.95 11.93 6.69
CA ALA A 5 10.94 10.48 6.55
C ALA A 5 10.95 9.77 7.91
N LYS A 6 11.66 10.32 8.91
CA LYS A 6 11.68 9.78 10.28
C LYS A 6 10.34 9.99 10.99
N ALA A 7 9.75 11.18 10.87
CA ALA A 7 8.44 11.49 11.44
C ALA A 7 7.29 10.68 10.81
N ASN A 8 7.44 10.35 9.52
CA ASN A 8 6.42 9.65 8.73
C ASN A 8 6.86 8.24 8.30
N ALA A 9 7.75 7.60 9.07
CA ALA A 9 8.33 6.30 8.71
C ALA A 9 7.25 5.21 8.56
N PHE A 10 6.24 5.21 9.44
CA PHE A 10 5.14 4.27 9.37
C PHE A 10 4.27 4.45 8.11
N PRO A 11 3.66 5.62 7.82
CA PRO A 11 2.87 5.77 6.62
C PRO A 11 3.69 5.60 5.33
N LEU A 12 4.99 5.95 5.32
CA LEU A 12 5.87 5.61 4.19
C LEU A 12 6.00 4.09 3.99
N ALA A 13 6.21 3.33 5.07
CA ALA A 13 6.29 1.87 5.01
C ALA A 13 4.95 1.24 4.59
N VAL A 14 3.83 1.76 5.09
CA VAL A 14 2.48 1.29 4.72
C VAL A 14 2.17 1.59 3.25
N LEU A 15 2.53 2.78 2.76
CA LEU A 15 2.36 3.14 1.35
C LEU A 15 3.17 2.20 0.46
N ALA A 16 4.48 2.05 0.72
CA ALA A 16 5.36 1.21 -0.09
C ALA A 16 4.96 -0.27 -0.01
N GLY A 17 4.70 -0.78 1.20
CA GLY A 17 4.30 -2.16 1.43
C GLY A 17 2.93 -2.48 0.82
N GLY A 18 1.94 -1.59 1.00
CA GLY A 18 0.61 -1.75 0.43
C GLY A 18 0.62 -1.77 -1.10
N LEU A 19 1.40 -0.90 -1.74
CA LEU A 19 1.59 -0.92 -3.20
C LEU A 19 2.27 -2.21 -3.66
N TYR A 20 3.37 -2.60 -3.03
CA TYR A 20 4.12 -3.80 -3.40
C TYR A 20 3.25 -5.06 -3.28
N LEU A 21 2.57 -5.23 -2.14
CA LEU A 21 1.69 -6.38 -1.90
C LEU A 21 0.49 -6.36 -2.84
N GLY A 22 -0.19 -5.23 -3.00
CA GLY A 22 -1.34 -5.10 -3.90
C GLY A 22 -1.00 -5.48 -5.34
N LEU A 23 0.12 -4.98 -5.86
CA LEU A 23 0.63 -5.33 -7.19
C LEU A 23 0.95 -6.82 -7.32
N GLY A 24 1.56 -7.42 -6.28
CA GLY A 24 1.81 -8.86 -6.23
C GLY A 24 0.53 -9.70 -6.34
N ARG A 25 -0.53 -9.30 -5.62
CA ARG A 25 -1.85 -9.98 -5.68
C ARG A 25 -2.52 -9.82 -7.04
N VAL A 26 -2.43 -8.64 -7.65
CA VAL A 26 -2.94 -8.43 -9.03
C VAL A 26 -2.19 -9.29 -10.04
N LYS A 27 -0.87 -9.45 -9.89
CA LYS A 27 -0.09 -10.35 -10.73
C LYS A 27 -0.54 -11.81 -10.56
N ASN A 28 -0.74 -12.28 -9.33
CA ASN A 28 -1.25 -13.62 -9.06
C ASN A 28 -2.62 -13.88 -9.71
N LEU A 29 -3.54 -12.91 -9.60
CA LEU A 29 -4.84 -12.97 -10.27
C LEU A 29 -4.71 -13.09 -11.79
N ARG A 30 -3.80 -12.32 -12.40
CA ARG A 30 -3.54 -12.39 -13.85
C ARG A 30 -2.92 -13.73 -14.28
N GLU A 31 -2.07 -14.32 -13.45
CA GLU A 31 -1.41 -15.59 -13.71
C GLU A 31 -2.23 -16.82 -13.27
N GLY A 32 -3.44 -16.63 -12.72
CA GLY A 32 -4.29 -17.72 -12.22
C GLY A 32 -3.71 -18.44 -11.01
N LYS A 33 -2.87 -17.77 -10.20
CA LYS A 33 -2.21 -18.34 -9.01
C LYS A 33 -3.00 -18.03 -7.74
N GLY A 34 -3.12 -19.03 -6.87
CA GLY A 34 -3.81 -18.90 -5.58
C GLY A 34 -5.34 -18.90 -5.69
N CYS A 35 -6.03 -18.57 -4.59
CA CYS A 35 -7.49 -18.47 -4.58
C CYS A 35 -7.93 -17.07 -5.05
N PRO A 36 -8.70 -16.93 -6.13
CA PRO A 36 -9.04 -15.63 -6.71
C PRO A 36 -9.78 -14.71 -5.74
N LYS A 37 -10.65 -15.25 -4.87
CA LYS A 37 -11.34 -14.47 -3.83
C LYS A 37 -10.35 -13.94 -2.78
N CYS A 38 -9.42 -14.77 -2.32
CA CYS A 38 -8.43 -14.38 -1.32
C CYS A 38 -7.47 -13.31 -1.88
N GLU A 39 -6.96 -13.53 -3.09
CA GLU A 39 -6.07 -12.58 -3.77
C GLU A 39 -6.76 -11.24 -4.01
N THR A 40 -8.04 -11.25 -4.41
CA THR A 40 -8.83 -10.03 -4.60
C THR A 40 -9.03 -9.27 -3.28
N ALA A 41 -9.43 -9.97 -2.21
CA ALA A 41 -9.60 -9.34 -0.91
C ALA A 41 -8.27 -8.73 -0.39
N GLN A 42 -7.16 -9.46 -0.54
CA GLN A 42 -5.85 -8.97 -0.14
C GLN A 42 -5.38 -7.79 -1.00
N ALA A 43 -5.64 -7.80 -2.31
CA ALA A 43 -5.32 -6.68 -3.19
C ALA A 43 -6.09 -5.42 -2.76
N VAL A 44 -7.40 -5.56 -2.51
CA VAL A 44 -8.26 -4.44 -2.05
C VAL A 44 -7.75 -3.87 -0.73
N VAL A 45 -7.48 -4.72 0.27
CA VAL A 45 -6.98 -4.26 1.56
C VAL A 45 -5.62 -3.57 1.42
N ALA A 46 -4.69 -4.15 0.65
CA ALA A 46 -3.36 -3.59 0.45
C ALA A 46 -3.41 -2.21 -0.23
N PHE A 47 -4.23 -2.06 -1.28
CA PHE A 47 -4.39 -0.77 -1.95
C PHE A 47 -5.16 0.26 -1.12
N ALA A 48 -6.16 -0.15 -0.33
CA ALA A 48 -6.87 0.74 0.58
C ALA A 48 -5.93 1.33 1.65
N LEU A 49 -5.07 0.49 2.24
CA LEU A 49 -4.06 0.93 3.19
C LEU A 49 -3.02 1.84 2.53
N ALA A 50 -2.58 1.53 1.31
CA ALA A 50 -1.68 2.39 0.56
C ALA A 50 -2.30 3.77 0.27
N ALA A 51 -3.56 3.80 -0.15
CA ALA A 51 -4.27 5.04 -0.42
C ALA A 51 -4.43 5.89 0.85
N TRP A 52 -4.80 5.28 1.98
CA TRP A 52 -4.87 5.97 3.26
C TRP A 52 -3.52 6.54 3.68
N ALA A 53 -2.45 5.75 3.61
CA ALA A 53 -1.11 6.20 3.95
C ALA A 53 -0.60 7.32 3.02
N GLY A 54 -0.93 7.26 1.73
CA GLY A 54 -0.66 8.34 0.78
C GLY A 54 -1.39 9.63 1.15
N TRP A 55 -2.63 9.54 1.61
CA TRP A 55 -3.39 10.69 2.11
C TRP A 55 -2.78 11.29 3.38
N GLU A 56 -2.35 10.47 4.34
CA GLU A 56 -1.65 10.95 5.54
C GLU A 56 -0.37 11.70 5.19
N LEU A 57 0.44 11.15 4.28
CA LEU A 57 1.67 11.79 3.81
C LEU A 57 1.40 13.11 3.09
N TRP A 58 0.33 13.17 2.30
CA TRP A 58 -0.09 14.40 1.63
C TRP A 58 -0.47 15.49 2.64
N ARG A 59 -1.26 15.15 3.67
CA ARG A 59 -1.61 16.10 4.74
C ARG A 59 -0.38 16.56 5.50
N ALA A 60 0.54 15.64 5.81
CA ALA A 60 1.79 15.97 6.49
C ALA A 60 2.73 16.85 5.65
N TYR A 61 2.66 16.77 4.33
CA TYR A 61 3.44 17.62 3.43
C TYR A 61 2.85 19.03 3.29
N GLN A 62 1.54 19.17 3.43
CA GLN A 62 0.83 20.46 3.36
C GLN A 62 0.84 21.24 4.69
N ALA A 63 1.16 20.56 5.80
CA ALA A 63 1.28 21.14 7.14
C ALA A 63 2.62 21.85 7.34
#